data_AF-I3D5H9-F1
#
_entry.id   AF-I3D5H9-F1
#
_cell.length_a   1.000
_cell.length_b   1.000
_cell.length_c   1.000
_cell.angle_alpha   90.00
_cell.angle_beta   90.00
_cell.angle_gamma   90.00
#
_symmetry.space_group_name_H-M   'P 1'
#
loop_
_entity.id
_entity.type
_entity.pdbx_description
1 polymer ?
#
loop_
_entity_poly.entity_id
_entity_poly.type
_entity_poly.pdbx_seq_one_letter_code
_entity_poly.pdbx_strand_id
1 'polypeptide(L)' 'MKSDEKRSHRLNYLLKYYLTNPKEYDLYLRAKQMGVTDSTAKDYIRTVIIQAQKICSK' A
#
# COMPACT_ATOMS: atom_id res chain seq x y z
N MET A 1 -12.07 6.03 14.21
CA MET A 1 -10.78 6.35 13.58
C MET A 1 -10.98 7.56 12.68
N LYS A 2 -10.11 8.58 12.81
CA LYS A 2 -10.09 9.70 11.85
C LYS A 2 -9.70 9.17 10.47
N SER A 3 -10.09 9.89 9.41
CA SER A 3 -9.82 9.48 8.01
C SER A 3 -8.34 9.18 7.77
N ASP A 4 -7.46 10.00 8.35
CA ASP A 4 -6.00 9.86 8.19
C ASP A 4 -5.42 8.64 8.90
N GLU A 5 -5.95 8.29 10.09
CA GLU A 5 -5.55 7.07 10.80
C GLU A 5 -5.87 5.84 9.95
N LYS A 6 -7.08 5.78 9.39
CA LYS A 6 -7.50 4.67 8.52
C LYS A 6 -6.60 4.53 7.30
N ARG A 7 -6.21 5.65 6.67
CA ARG A 7 -5.28 5.66 5.52
C ARG A 7 -3.89 5.16 5.94
N SER A 8 -3.36 5.65 7.05
CA SER A 8 -2.05 5.25 7.56
C SER A 8 -1.99 3.75 7.88
N HIS A 9 -3.01 3.22 8.55
CA HIS A 9 -3.09 1.78 8.83
C HIS A 9 -3.12 0.92 7.56
N ARG A 10 -3.89 1.34 6.54
CA ARG A 10 -3.96 0.64 5.25
C ARG A 10 -2.62 0.64 4.53
N LEU A 11 -1.93 1.79 4.48
CA LEU A 11 -0.61 1.89 3.85
C LEU A 11 0.45 1.05 4.58
N ASN A 12 0.47 1.07 5.91
CA ASN A 12 1.40 0.24 6.70
C ASN A 12 1.15 -1.26 6.50
N TYR A 13 -0.11 -1.69 6.41
CA TYR A 13 -0.45 -3.07 6.09
C TYR A 13 0.03 -3.46 4.69
N LEU A 14 -0.23 -2.62 3.68
CA LEU A 14 0.18 -2.87 2.30
C LEU A 14 1.71 -2.90 2.17
N LEU A 15 2.42 -2.04 2.89
CA LEU A 15 3.88 -2.04 2.93
C LEU A 15 4.43 -3.37 3.47
N LYS A 16 3.94 -3.82 4.63
CA LYS A 16 4.36 -5.12 5.20
C LYS A 16 4.10 -6.28 4.24
N TYR A 17 2.98 -6.24 3.52
CA TYR A 17 2.66 -7.24 2.50
C TYR A 17 3.60 -7.18 1.29
N TYR A 18 3.89 -5.97 0.78
CA TYR A 18 4.76 -5.80 -0.38
C TYR A 18 6.20 -6.22 -0.10
N LEU A 19 6.70 -5.98 1.11
CA LEU A 19 8.04 -6.41 1.53
C LEU A 19 8.20 -7.94 1.56
N THR A 20 7.12 -8.71 1.74
CA THR A 20 7.16 -10.19 1.71
C THR A 20 6.78 -10.77 0.35
N ASN A 21 5.96 -10.07 -0.42
CA ASN A 21 5.54 -10.45 -1.77
C ASN A 21 5.55 -9.21 -2.69
N PRO A 22 6.69 -8.91 -3.36
CA PRO A 22 6.87 -7.70 -4.14
C PRO A 22 6.19 -7.78 -5.52
N LYS A 23 4.88 -8.07 -5.53
CA LYS A 23 4.05 -8.15 -6.72
C LYS A 23 3.04 -7.01 -6.70
N GLU A 24 3.19 -6.08 -7.63
CA GLU A 24 2.33 -4.89 -7.72
C GLU A 24 0.86 -5.25 -7.97
N TYR A 25 0.60 -6.28 -8.78
CA TYR A 25 -0.76 -6.75 -9.06
C TYR A 25 -1.45 -7.27 -7.80
N ASP A 26 -0.77 -8.09 -7.00
CA ASP A 26 -1.32 -8.60 -5.74
C ASP A 26 -1.54 -7.47 -4.73
N LEU A 27 -0.63 -6.49 -4.70
CA LEU A 27 -0.76 -5.29 -3.89
C LEU A 27 -1.99 -4.47 -4.29
N TYR A 28 -2.24 -4.31 -5.60
CA TYR A 28 -3.43 -3.66 -6.14
C TYR A 28 -4.71 -4.37 -5.74
N LEU A 29 -4.76 -5.70 -5.89
CA LEU A 29 -5.92 -6.49 -5.47
C LEU A 29 -6.22 -6.32 -3.98
N ARG A 30 -5.20 -6.34 -3.12
CA ARG A 30 -5.38 -6.10 -1.68
C ARG A 30 -5.86 -4.69 -1.39
N ALA A 31 -5.35 -3.67 -2.08
CA ALA A 31 -5.83 -2.31 -1.92
C ALA A 31 -7.32 -2.21 -2.31
N LYS A 32 -7.73 -2.84 -3.42
CA LYS A 32 -9.14 -2.89 -3.85
C LYS A 32 -10.06 -3.56 -2.86
N GLN A 33 -9.61 -4.65 -2.23
CA GLN A 33 -10.35 -5.36 -1.18
C GLN A 33 -10.62 -4.49 0.06
N MET A 34 -9.90 -3.37 0.24
CA MET A 34 -10.17 -2.41 1.32
C MET A 34 -11.34 -1.46 1.03
N GLY A 35 -12.02 -1.63 -0.12
CA GLY A 35 -13.17 -0.79 -0.53
C GLY A 35 -12.75 0.61 -0.98
N VAL A 36 -11.59 0.75 -1.62
CA VAL A 36 -11.13 2.04 -2.18
C VAL A 36 -11.33 2.11 -3.69
N THR A 37 -11.40 3.33 -4.22
CA THR A 37 -11.47 3.59 -5.66
C THR A 37 -10.20 3.13 -6.37
N ASP A 38 -10.25 2.92 -7.69
CA ASP A 38 -9.06 2.55 -8.47
C ASP A 38 -7.96 3.60 -8.41
N SER A 39 -8.33 4.88 -8.41
CA SER A 39 -7.38 5.99 -8.23
C SER A 39 -6.67 5.88 -6.87
N THR A 40 -7.42 5.66 -5.79
CA THR A 40 -6.86 5.49 -4.45
C THR A 40 -5.96 4.25 -4.35
N ALA A 41 -6.37 3.13 -4.97
CA ALA A 41 -5.57 1.91 -4.99
C ALA A 41 -4.23 2.14 -5.72
N LYS A 42 -4.26 2.81 -6.88
CA LYS A 42 -3.04 3.18 -7.64
C LYS A 42 -2.13 4.10 -6.82
N ASP A 43 -2.69 5.07 -6.10
CA ASP A 43 -1.93 5.96 -5.22
C ASP A 43 -1.30 5.22 -4.03
N TYR A 44 -2.02 4.26 -3.46
CA TYR A 44 -1.49 3.41 -2.39
C TYR A 44 -0.30 2.58 -2.87
N ILE A 45 -0.40 1.97 -4.06
CA ILE A 45 0.69 1.19 -4.66
C ILE A 45 1.93 2.06 -4.84
N ARG A 46 1.80 3.24 -5.48
CA ARG A 46 2.95 4.15 -5.67
C ARG A 46 3.58 4.50 -4.32
N THR A 47 2.76 4.83 -3.33
CA THR A 47 3.23 5.19 -1.99
C THR A 47 4.02 4.05 -1.36
N VAL A 48 3.50 2.82 -1.44
CA VAL A 48 4.13 1.62 -0.86
C VAL A 48 5.44 1.28 -1.57
N ILE A 49 5.49 1.35 -2.91
CA ILE A 49 6.71 1.07 -3.68
C ILE A 49 7.82 2.07 -3.29
N ILE A 50 7.51 3.36 -3.22
CA ILE A 50 8.48 4.39 -2.81
C ILE A 50 8.99 4.13 -1.39
N GLN A 51 8.09 3.75 -0.46
CA GLN A 51 8.49 3.42 0.91
C GLN A 51 9.37 2.18 0.98
N ALA A 52 9.03 1.13 0.22
CA ALA A 52 9.81 -0.10 0.17
C ALA A 52 11.21 0.15 -0.41
N GLN A 53 11.33 0.93 -1.49
CA GLN A 53 12.63 1.32 -2.05
C GLN A 53 13.50 2.05 -1.02
N LYS A 54 12.94 3.00 -0.27
CA LYS A 54 13.68 3.70 0.80
C LYS A 54 14.16 2.77 1.93
N ILE A 55 13.44 1.68 2.20
CA ILE A 55 13.83 0.69 3.20
C ILE A 55 14.93 -0.24 2.66
N CYS A 56 14.83 -0.66 1.39
CA CYS A 56 15.80 -1.56 0.76
C CYS A 56 17.08 -0.85 0.29
N SER A 57 17.04 0.45 0.03
CA SER A 57 18.21 1.28 -0.31
C SER A 57 19.01 1.75 0.91
N LYS A 58 18.75 1.20 2.10
CA LYS A 58 19.47 1.45 3.35
C LYS A 58 20.47 0.33 3.61
#